data_AF-A0A934AY78-F1
#
_entry.id   AF-A0A934AY78-F1
#
_cell.length_a   1.000
_cell.length_b   1.000
_cell.length_c   1.000
_cell.angle_alpha   90.00
_cell.angle_beta   90.00
_cell.angle_gamma   90.00
#
_symmetry.space_group_name_H-M   'P 1'
#
loop_
_entity.id
_entity.type
_entity.pdbx_description
1 polymer ?
#
loop_
_entity_poly.entity_id
_entity_poly.type
_entity_poly.pdbx_seq_one_letter_code
_entity_poly.pdbx_strand_id
1 'polypeptide(L)'
;MDIISLPAEIDHKKIDGKFRLVSIATQRAKELSLGAKPRMNTKSKKVTTIAIEEAVQDKLEFITGEEARIAMEKAGKLDYRKLLEESRKMAAGEDLTELEKDLQVYLHEKEKGTGSFDKMAFDELFGGKKEKEPAADEPEE
;
A
#
# COMPACT_ATOMS: atom_id res chain seq x y z
N MET A 1 11.65 40.04 -30.03
CA MET A 1 10.77 39.81 -28.86
C MET A 1 11.54 38.85 -27.99
N ASP A 2 12.09 39.35 -26.89
CA ASP A 2 13.03 38.58 -26.08
C ASP A 2 12.29 37.63 -25.15
N ILE A 3 12.79 36.40 -25.03
CA ILE A 3 12.25 35.43 -24.08
C ILE A 3 12.77 35.83 -22.69
N ILE A 4 11.92 36.50 -21.91
CA ILE A 4 12.20 36.82 -20.52
C ILE A 4 11.86 35.57 -19.68
N SER A 5 12.85 34.70 -19.51
CA SER A 5 12.83 33.69 -18.46
C SER A 5 13.28 34.38 -17.18
N LEU A 6 12.35 34.72 -16.28
CA LEU A 6 12.68 34.95 -14.87
C LEU A 6 12.84 33.56 -14.23
N PRO A 7 14.07 33.05 -14.05
CA PRO A 7 14.26 31.76 -13.41
C PRO A 7 13.72 31.87 -11.98
N ALA A 8 13.17 30.78 -11.45
CA ALA A 8 12.84 30.74 -10.03
C ALA A 8 14.12 31.00 -9.22
N GLU A 9 14.11 32.04 -8.39
CA GLU A 9 15.22 32.37 -7.49
C GLU A 9 15.24 31.37 -6.34
N ILE A 10 16.34 30.63 -6.20
CA ILE A 10 16.48 29.59 -5.18
C ILE A 10 17.28 30.15 -4.01
N ASP A 11 16.75 30.03 -2.80
CA ASP A 11 17.55 30.25 -1.60
C ASP A 11 18.47 29.04 -1.35
N HIS A 12 19.74 29.23 -1.70
CA HIS A 12 20.80 28.23 -1.56
C HIS A 12 21.08 27.79 -0.11
N LYS A 13 20.58 28.51 0.89
CA LYS A 13 20.72 28.13 2.30
C LYS A 13 19.79 26.98 2.69
N LYS A 14 18.62 26.90 2.06
CA LYS A 14 17.60 25.88 2.36
C LYS A 14 17.66 24.74 1.35
N ILE A 15 17.79 25.09 0.08
CA ILE A 15 17.91 24.14 -1.01
C ILE A 15 19.32 24.26 -1.57
N ASP A 16 20.16 23.30 -1.21
CA ASP A 16 21.54 23.14 -1.67
C ASP A 16 21.71 23.26 -3.20
N GLY A 17 20.73 22.81 -4.01
CA GLY A 17 20.80 22.98 -5.45
C GLY A 17 19.53 22.64 -6.25
N LYS A 18 19.63 22.84 -7.56
CA LYS A 18 18.53 22.66 -8.52
C LYS A 18 17.95 21.25 -8.51
N PHE A 19 18.79 20.23 -8.30
CA PHE A 19 18.32 18.84 -8.25
C PHE A 19 17.41 18.58 -7.05
N ARG A 20 17.76 19.11 -5.87
CA ARG A 20 16.91 18.99 -4.68
C ARG A 20 15.59 19.74 -4.87
N LEU A 21 15.61 20.93 -5.48
CA LEU A 21 14.38 21.64 -5.86
C LEU A 21 13.48 20.76 -6.74
N VAL A 22 14.04 20.15 -7.78
CA VAL A 22 13.27 19.27 -8.68
C VAL A 22 12.71 18.07 -7.93
N SER A 23 13.46 17.43 -7.04
CA SER A 23 12.97 16.29 -6.24
C SER A 23 11.81 16.69 -5.33
N ILE A 24 11.92 17.80 -4.61
CA ILE A 24 10.87 18.33 -3.73
C ILE A 24 9.63 18.69 -4.55
N ALA A 25 9.80 19.46 -5.63
CA ALA A 25 8.70 19.85 -6.50
C ALA A 25 8.01 18.64 -7.16
N THR A 26 8.76 17.58 -7.49
CA THR A 26 8.18 16.36 -8.08
C THR A 26 7.32 15.61 -7.06
N GLN A 27 7.82 15.40 -5.85
CA GLN A 27 7.04 14.78 -4.78
C GLN A 27 5.78 15.60 -4.48
N ARG A 28 5.93 16.92 -4.39
CA ARG A 28 4.80 17.79 -4.13
C ARG A 28 3.78 17.81 -5.26
N ALA A 29 4.22 17.80 -6.52
CA ALA A 29 3.33 17.72 -7.67
C ALA A 29 2.55 16.40 -7.68
N LYS A 30 3.14 15.29 -7.23
CA LYS A 30 2.44 14.01 -7.04
C LYS A 30 1.32 14.15 -6.02
N GLU A 31 1.57 14.76 -4.87
CA GLU A 31 0.54 15.01 -3.86
C GLU A 31 -0.61 15.88 -4.38
N LEU A 32 -0.29 16.98 -5.08
CA LEU A 32 -1.27 17.86 -5.69
C LEU A 32 -2.11 17.10 -6.74
N SER A 33 -1.49 16.19 -7.50
CA SER A 33 -2.19 15.36 -8.49
C SER A 33 -3.13 14.34 -7.84
N LEU A 34 -2.83 13.90 -6.62
CA LEU A 34 -3.70 13.03 -5.80
C LEU A 34 -4.82 13.82 -5.07
N GLY A 35 -4.94 15.13 -5.32
CA GLY A 35 -6.00 15.97 -4.77
C GLY A 35 -5.60 16.76 -3.53
N ALA A 36 -4.30 16.82 -3.17
CA ALA A 36 -3.85 17.72 -2.12
C ALA A 36 -4.11 19.19 -2.52
N LYS A 37 -4.49 20.01 -1.54
CA LYS A 37 -4.69 21.44 -1.77
C LYS A 37 -3.34 22.17 -1.83
N PRO A 38 -3.22 23.21 -2.67
CA PRO A 38 -2.09 24.13 -2.61
C PRO A 38 -1.98 24.79 -1.22
N ARG A 39 -0.76 24.90 -0.70
CA ARG A 39 -0.40 25.61 0.53
C ARG A 39 -0.24 27.12 0.30
N MET A 40 -0.26 27.55 -0.96
CA MET A 40 -0.22 28.96 -1.34
C MET A 40 -1.35 29.33 -2.28
N ASN A 41 -1.80 30.57 -2.17
CA ASN A 41 -2.64 31.19 -3.20
C ASN A 41 -1.76 31.52 -4.41
N THR A 42 -2.01 30.83 -5.51
CA THR A 42 -1.30 30.99 -6.77
C THR A 42 -2.28 31.17 -7.91
N LYS A 43 -1.86 31.94 -8.93
CA LYS A 43 -2.59 32.11 -10.19
C LYS A 43 -2.32 30.96 -11.16
N SER A 44 -1.31 30.15 -10.87
CA SER A 44 -0.86 29.04 -11.71
C SER A 44 -1.86 27.90 -11.64
N LYS A 45 -2.21 27.32 -12.80
CA LYS A 45 -3.13 26.17 -12.91
C LYS A 45 -2.41 24.83 -12.98
N LYS A 46 -1.14 24.82 -13.41
CA LYS A 46 -0.35 23.60 -13.58
C LYS A 46 0.20 23.15 -12.24
N VAL A 47 -0.06 21.90 -11.86
CA VAL A 47 0.41 21.30 -10.59
C VAL A 47 1.93 21.40 -10.43
N THR A 48 2.69 21.24 -11.51
CA THR A 48 4.15 21.35 -11.49
C THR A 48 4.61 22.78 -11.21
N THR A 49 3.97 23.78 -11.82
CA THR A 49 4.27 25.20 -11.57
C THR A 49 3.93 25.57 -10.12
N ILE A 50 2.78 25.13 -9.62
CA ILE A 50 2.37 25.34 -8.22
C ILE A 50 3.40 24.71 -7.27
N ALA A 51 3.83 23.48 -7.53
CA ALA A 51 4.81 22.79 -6.69
C ALA A 51 6.19 23.49 -6.66
N ILE A 52 6.65 24.02 -7.80
CA ILE A 52 7.90 24.79 -7.86
C ILE A 52 7.75 26.10 -7.06
N GLU A 53 6.65 26.82 -7.24
CA GLU A 53 6.38 28.05 -6.48
C GLU A 53 6.31 27.79 -4.97
N GLU A 54 5.68 26.69 -4.54
CA GLU A 54 5.60 26.30 -3.13
C GLU A 54 6.97 25.96 -2.54
N ALA A 55 7.81 25.27 -3.32
CA ALA A 55 9.16 24.92 -2.91
C ALA A 55 10.07 26.15 -2.79
N VAL A 56 9.94 27.11 -3.71
CA VAL A 56 10.75 28.33 -3.74
C VAL A 56 10.34 29.32 -2.65
N GLN A 57 9.05 29.43 -2.36
CA GLN A 57 8.54 30.29 -1.27
C GLN A 57 8.66 29.68 0.12
N ASP A 58 9.37 28.55 0.25
CA ASP A 58 9.61 27.88 1.53
C ASP A 58 8.32 27.52 2.30
N LYS A 59 7.27 27.12 1.56
CA LYS A 59 6.01 26.66 2.17
C LYS A 59 5.96 25.15 2.36
N LEU A 60 7.01 24.46 1.95
CA LEU A 60 7.15 23.01 2.02
C LEU A 60 8.17 22.66 3.10
N GLU A 61 7.70 21.91 4.08
CA GLU A 61 8.57 21.28 5.07
C GLU A 61 9.11 19.99 4.45
N PHE A 62 10.43 19.82 4.47
CA PHE A 62 11.09 18.61 3.99
C PHE A 62 12.19 18.19 4.96
N ILE A 63 12.33 16.89 5.13
CA ILE A 63 13.34 16.26 5.98
C ILE A 63 14.54 15.83 5.13
N THR A 64 15.73 15.79 5.71
CA THR A 64 16.97 15.40 5.02
C THR A 64 17.79 14.43 5.85
N GLY A 65 18.72 13.71 5.21
CA GLY A 65 19.62 12.78 5.88
C GLY A 65 18.94 11.51 6.38
N GLU A 66 19.31 11.06 7.59
CA GLU A 66 18.86 9.78 8.16
C GLU A 66 17.35 9.75 8.40
N GLU A 67 16.76 10.89 8.77
CA GLU A 67 15.31 11.02 8.97
C GLU A 67 14.53 10.74 7.69
N ALA A 68 15.04 11.23 6.55
CA ALA A 68 14.43 10.98 5.24
C ALA A 68 14.49 9.51 4.85
N ARG A 69 15.59 8.81 5.19
CA ARG A 69 15.74 7.37 4.95
C ARG A 69 14.72 6.56 5.74
N ILE A 70 14.60 6.85 7.03
CA ILE A 70 13.62 6.19 7.93
C ILE A 70 12.19 6.46 7.46
N ALA A 71 11.88 7.69 7.04
CA ALA A 71 10.56 8.04 6.54
C ALA A 71 10.20 7.31 5.24
N MET A 72 11.14 7.20 4.29
CA MET A 72 10.93 6.42 3.07
C MET A 72 10.68 4.94 3.36
N GLU A 73 11.44 4.35 4.28
CA GLU A 73 11.28 2.93 4.64
C GLU A 73 9.90 2.67 5.28
N LYS A 74 9.45 3.57 6.15
CA LYS A 74 8.10 3.50 6.75
C LYS A 74 6.99 3.65 5.70
N ALA A 75 7.13 4.58 4.76
CA ALA A 75 6.16 4.78 3.70
C ALA A 75 6.04 3.53 2.81
N GLY A 76 7.17 2.94 2.39
CA GLY A 76 7.17 1.71 1.60
C GLY A 76 6.55 0.52 2.34
N LYS A 77 6.85 0.34 3.63
CA LYS A 77 6.27 -0.76 4.45
C LYS A 77 4.74 -0.67 4.55
N LEU A 78 4.18 0.54 4.62
CA LEU A 78 2.74 0.77 4.65
C LEU A 78 2.06 0.32 3.35
N ASP A 79 2.68 0.59 2.19
CA ASP A 79 2.16 0.17 0.89
C ASP A 79 2.18 -1.36 0.73
N TYR A 80 3.27 -2.04 1.12
CA TYR A 80 3.33 -3.50 1.07
C TYR A 80 2.30 -4.16 1.98
N ARG A 81 2.10 -3.64 3.19
CA ARG A 81 1.11 -4.18 4.13
C ARG A 81 -0.31 -4.03 3.57
N LYS A 82 -0.66 -2.86 3.01
CA LYS A 82 -1.96 -2.65 2.37
C LYS A 82 -2.16 -3.58 1.17
N LEU A 83 -1.15 -3.74 0.33
CA LEU A 83 -1.22 -4.61 -0.85
C LEU A 83 -1.36 -6.09 -0.48
N LEU A 84 -0.66 -6.53 0.58
CA LEU A 84 -0.84 -7.87 1.17
C LEU A 84 -2.22 -8.06 1.80
N GLU A 85 -2.79 -7.02 2.41
CA GLU A 85 -4.12 -7.07 3.01
C GLU A 85 -5.22 -7.07 1.94
N GLU A 86 -5.08 -6.27 0.88
CA GLU A 86 -5.95 -6.30 -0.30
C GLU A 86 -5.89 -7.66 -1.00
N SER A 87 -4.68 -8.21 -1.19
CA SER A 87 -4.49 -9.54 -1.76
C SER A 87 -5.15 -10.63 -0.90
N ARG A 88 -5.03 -10.55 0.44
CA ARG A 88 -5.75 -11.46 1.35
C ARG A 88 -7.25 -11.27 1.31
N LYS A 89 -7.74 -10.04 1.21
CA LYS A 89 -9.18 -9.75 1.09
C LYS A 89 -9.75 -10.26 -0.24
N MET A 90 -9.01 -10.15 -1.34
CA MET A 90 -9.38 -10.77 -2.62
C MET A 90 -9.38 -12.29 -2.51
N ALA A 91 -8.36 -12.90 -1.89
CA ALA A 91 -8.30 -14.36 -1.73
C ALA A 91 -9.33 -14.91 -0.73
N ALA A 92 -9.81 -14.10 0.22
CA ALA A 92 -10.79 -14.49 1.23
C ALA A 92 -12.24 -14.19 0.81
N GLY A 93 -12.46 -13.49 -0.30
CA GLY A 93 -13.81 -13.17 -0.77
C GLY A 93 -14.40 -14.35 -1.54
N GLU A 94 -15.43 -14.98 -0.97
CA GLU A 94 -16.45 -15.90 -1.54
C GLU A 94 -15.97 -17.12 -2.36
N ASP A 95 -14.97 -16.96 -3.22
CA ASP A 95 -14.37 -17.97 -4.09
C ASP A 95 -13.86 -19.18 -3.31
N LEU A 96 -13.27 -19.02 -2.11
CA LEU A 96 -12.69 -20.17 -1.40
C LEU A 96 -13.76 -21.23 -1.02
N THR A 97 -14.93 -20.77 -0.59
CA THR A 97 -16.03 -21.67 -0.19
C THR A 97 -16.79 -22.26 -1.38
N GLU A 98 -16.82 -21.56 -2.51
CA GLU A 98 -17.39 -22.07 -3.76
C GLU A 98 -16.43 -23.07 -4.42
N LEU A 99 -15.13 -22.78 -4.41
CA LEU A 99 -14.07 -23.67 -4.88
C LEU A 99 -14.03 -24.98 -4.06
N GLU A 100 -14.19 -24.89 -2.73
CA GLU A 100 -14.29 -26.08 -1.85
C GLU A 100 -15.49 -26.97 -2.22
N LYS A 101 -16.66 -26.36 -2.50
CA LYS A 101 -17.85 -27.09 -2.92
C LYS A 101 -17.66 -27.74 -4.29
N ASP A 102 -17.10 -27.03 -5.25
CA ASP A 102 -16.84 -27.56 -6.59
C ASP A 102 -15.78 -28.68 -6.58
N LEU A 103 -14.74 -28.55 -5.75
CA LEU A 103 -13.77 -29.62 -5.49
C LEU A 103 -14.43 -30.87 -4.90
N GLN A 104 -15.33 -30.69 -3.94
CA GLN A 104 -16.05 -31.79 -3.32
C GLN A 104 -16.97 -32.51 -4.32
N VAL A 105 -17.63 -31.78 -5.21
CA VAL A 105 -18.44 -32.35 -6.31
C VAL A 105 -17.54 -33.12 -7.28
N TYR A 106 -16.40 -32.56 -7.68
CA TYR A 106 -15.47 -33.20 -8.61
C TYR A 106 -14.84 -34.48 -8.03
N LEU A 107 -14.49 -34.48 -6.75
CA LEU A 107 -14.03 -35.69 -6.05
C LEU A 107 -15.12 -36.75 -6.02
N HIS A 108 -16.37 -36.40 -5.70
CA HIS A 108 -17.48 -37.35 -5.68
C HIS A 108 -17.84 -37.89 -7.08
N GLU A 109 -17.63 -37.11 -8.14
CA GLU A 109 -17.82 -37.56 -9.52
C GLU A 109 -16.68 -38.49 -9.97
N LYS A 110 -15.44 -38.21 -9.54
CA LYS A 110 -14.26 -39.06 -9.76
C LYS A 110 -14.28 -40.35 -8.95
N GLU A 111 -14.82 -40.34 -7.73
CA GLU A 111 -15.02 -41.53 -6.87
C GLU A 111 -15.97 -42.56 -7.51
N LYS A 112 -16.90 -42.13 -8.38
CA LYS A 112 -17.76 -43.04 -9.15
C LYS A 112 -17.02 -43.75 -10.31
N GLY A 113 -15.82 -43.28 -10.67
CA GLY A 113 -14.98 -43.83 -11.74
C GLY A 113 -13.84 -44.72 -11.25
N THR A 114 -13.19 -44.39 -10.12
CA THR A 114 -12.06 -45.18 -9.58
C THR A 114 -11.80 -44.86 -8.09
N GLY A 115 -12.16 -45.82 -7.22
CA GLY A 115 -11.52 -46.21 -5.95
C GLY A 115 -11.04 -45.15 -4.94
N SER A 116 -11.83 -44.96 -3.88
CA SER A 116 -11.53 -44.93 -2.42
C SER A 116 -10.22 -44.37 -1.80
N PHE A 117 -9.24 -43.89 -2.56
CA PHE A 117 -7.97 -43.34 -2.02
C PHE A 117 -8.03 -41.83 -1.75
N ASP A 118 -8.83 -41.07 -2.52
CA ASP A 118 -8.82 -39.60 -2.49
C ASP A 118 -9.58 -39.00 -1.28
N LYS A 119 -10.54 -39.74 -0.68
CA LYS A 119 -11.33 -39.25 0.47
C LYS A 119 -10.53 -39.15 1.76
N MET A 120 -9.66 -40.14 2.02
CA MET A 120 -8.82 -40.18 3.23
C MET A 120 -7.76 -39.07 3.23
N ALA A 121 -7.18 -38.76 2.06
CA ALA A 121 -6.22 -37.68 1.91
C ALA A 121 -6.84 -36.28 2.15
N PHE A 122 -8.13 -36.11 1.83
CA PHE A 122 -8.86 -34.86 2.06
C PHE A 122 -9.18 -34.63 3.55
N ASP A 123 -9.65 -35.67 4.25
CA ASP A 123 -9.91 -35.60 5.70
C ASP A 123 -8.63 -35.38 6.52
N GLU A 124 -7.50 -35.94 6.07
CA GLU A 124 -6.20 -35.73 6.74
C GLU A 124 -5.65 -34.30 6.56
N LEU A 125 -5.90 -33.66 5.41
CA LEU A 125 -5.40 -32.30 5.12
C LEU A 125 -6.26 -31.19 5.75
N PHE A 126 -7.57 -31.39 5.86
CA PHE A 126 -8.53 -30.34 6.26
C PHE A 126 -9.36 -30.65 7.53
N GLY A 127 -9.38 -31.90 8.01
CA GLY A 127 -10.15 -32.30 9.20
C GLY A 127 -9.57 -31.84 10.55
N GLY A 128 -8.31 -31.37 10.57
CA GLY A 128 -7.57 -31.04 11.79
C GLY A 128 -7.94 -29.73 12.50
N LYS A 129 -9.12 -29.15 12.28
CA LYS A 129 -9.57 -27.89 12.92
C LYS A 129 -10.77 -28.07 13.85
N LYS A 130 -10.72 -29.07 14.72
CA LYS A 130 -11.46 -29.04 15.99
C LYS A 130 -10.61 -29.70 17.06
N GLU A 131 -9.99 -28.88 17.91
CA GLU A 131 -9.91 -29.06 19.37
C GLU A 131 -8.90 -28.10 19.97
N LYS A 132 -9.43 -27.10 20.70
CA LYS A 132 -9.01 -26.73 22.07
C LYS A 132 -9.86 -25.54 22.53
N GLU A 133 -11.06 -25.83 23.01
CA GLU A 133 -11.64 -25.03 24.09
C GLU A 133 -10.98 -25.53 25.38
N PRO A 134 -10.41 -24.65 26.23
CA PRO A 134 -9.87 -25.07 27.52
C PRO A 134 -11.00 -25.39 28.49
N ALA A 135 -10.89 -26.56 29.13
CA ALA A 135 -11.77 -27.06 30.16
C ALA A 135 -11.92 -26.05 31.32
N ALA A 136 -13.16 -25.87 31.78
CA ALA A 136 -13.48 -25.09 32.96
C ALA A 136 -13.03 -25.85 34.22
N ASP A 137 -12.24 -25.19 35.06
CA ASP A 137 -11.89 -25.62 36.42
C ASP A 137 -13.15 -25.72 37.29
N GLU A 138 -13.40 -26.90 37.87
CA GLU A 138 -14.28 -27.04 39.04
C GLU A 138 -13.49 -26.69 40.32
N PRO A 139 -14.06 -25.93 41.28
CA PRO A 139 -13.41 -25.65 42.54
C PRO A 139 -13.61 -26.79 43.56
N GLU A 140 -12.53 -27.24 44.18
CA GLU A 140 -12.54 -28.13 45.35
C GLU A 140 -13.10 -27.40 46.58
N GLU A 141 -14.03 -28.06 47.30
CA GLU A 141 -14.39 -27.78 48.71
C GLU A 141 -13.71 -28.80 49.64
#